data_AF-A0A150JN53-F1
#
_entry.id   AF-A0A150JN53-F1
#
_cell.length_a   1.000
_cell.length_b   1.000
_cell.length_c   1.000
_cell.angle_alpha   90.00
_cell.angle_beta   90.00
_cell.angle_gamma   90.00
#
_symmetry.space_group_name_H-M   'P 1'
#
loop_
_entity.id
_entity.type
_entity.pdbx_description
1 polymer ?
#
loop_
_entity_poly.entity_id
_entity_poly.type
_entity_poly.pdbx_seq_one_letter_code
_entity_poly.pdbx_strand_id
1 'polypeptide(L)' 'MTGKPIIKGTRVSVQYILNLLANDYTVDEILKEYEVLTKDGINVCLVY' A
#
# COMPACT_ATOMS: atom_id res chain seq x y z
N MET A 1 -17.71 -4.35 -13.19
CA MET A 1 -16.31 -3.88 -13.31
C MET A 1 -15.79 -3.57 -11.92
N THR A 2 -15.39 -4.58 -11.15
CA THR A 2 -14.91 -4.37 -9.78
C THR A 2 -13.42 -4.04 -9.84
N GLY A 3 -13.09 -2.76 -10.06
CA GLY A 3 -11.70 -2.31 -10.05
C GLY A 3 -11.09 -2.55 -8.68
N LYS A 4 -9.86 -3.08 -8.63
CA LYS A 4 -9.13 -3.20 -7.37
C LYS A 4 -8.89 -1.79 -6.81
N PRO A 5 -9.13 -1.54 -5.51
CA PRO A 5 -8.83 -0.25 -4.91
C PRO A 5 -7.33 0.02 -5.02
N ILE A 6 -7.00 1.23 -5.49
CA ILE A 6 -5.63 1.72 -5.66
C ILE A 6 -5.38 2.87 -4.70
N ILE A 7 -4.15 2.98 -4.20
CA ILE A 7 -3.76 4.08 -3.34
C ILE A 7 -3.70 5.34 -4.19
N LYS A 8 -4.43 6.38 -3.76
CA LYS A 8 -4.59 7.63 -4.51
C LYS A 8 -3.23 8.25 -4.84
N GLY A 9 -3.02 8.60 -6.10
CA GLY A 9 -1.75 9.16 -6.59
C GLY A 9 -0.69 8.11 -6.93
N THR A 10 -1.02 6.82 -6.80
CA THR A 10 -0.13 5.72 -7.18
C THR A 10 -0.83 4.74 -8.12
N ARG A 11 -0.05 3.86 -8.74
CA ARG A 11 -0.54 2.69 -9.47
C ARG A 11 -0.53 1.42 -8.61
N VAL A 12 -0.35 1.57 -7.29
CA VAL A 12 -0.23 0.46 -6.36
C VAL A 12 -1.61 0.12 -5.80
N SER A 13 -1.99 -1.16 -5.88
CA SER A 13 -3.25 -1.63 -5.31
C SER A 13 -3.15 -1.84 -3.81
N VAL A 14 -4.24 -1.58 -3.07
CA VAL A 14 -4.34 -1.84 -1.62
C VAL A 14 -3.94 -3.27 -1.30
N GLN A 15 -4.43 -4.22 -2.10
CA GLN A 15 -4.13 -5.64 -1.92
C GLN A 15 -2.65 -5.99 -2.09
N TYR A 16 -1.92 -5.23 -2.91
CA TYR A 16 -0.48 -5.43 -3.08
C TYR A 16 0.28 -5.00 -1.83
N ILE A 17 -0.07 -3.86 -1.22
CA ILE A 17 0.54 -3.42 0.04
C ILE A 17 0.23 -4.41 1.17
N LEU A 18 -1.01 -4.87 1.28
CA LEU A 18 -1.37 -5.90 2.26
C LEU A 18 -0.57 -7.18 2.06
N ASN A 19 -0.32 -7.57 0.80
CA ASN A 19 0.49 -8.73 0.50
C ASN A 19 1.96 -8.53 0.90
N LEU A 20 2.54 -7.33 0.67
CA LEU A 20 3.90 -7.02 1.14
C LEU A 20 4.00 -7.11 2.67
N LEU A 21 3.06 -6.49 3.38
CA LEU A 21 3.00 -6.55 4.84
C LEU A 21 2.85 -8.00 5.35
N ALA A 22 2.12 -8.85 4.61
CA ALA A 22 2.00 -10.28 4.92
C ALA A 22 3.28 -11.09 4.62
N ASN A 23 4.21 -10.56 3.82
CA ASN A 23 5.50 -11.16 3.49
C ASN A 23 6.65 -10.55 4.35
N ASP A 24 6.35 -10.12 5.58
CA ASP A 24 7.31 -9.53 6.53
C ASP A 24 7.96 -8.19 6.09
N TYR A 25 7.42 -7.51 5.07
CA TYR A 25 7.89 -6.15 4.73
C TYR A 25 7.40 -5.17 5.79
N THR A 26 8.29 -4.26 6.19
CA THR A 26 7.94 -3.16 7.09
C THR A 26 7.38 -1.97 6.33
N VAL A 27 6.55 -1.16 7.01
CA VAL A 27 6.00 0.08 6.44
C VAL A 27 7.12 1.02 5.97
N ASP A 28 8.22 1.13 6.71
CA ASP A 28 9.34 2.00 6.35
C ASP A 28 10.13 1.49 5.13
N GLU A 29 10.25 0.17 4.94
CA GLU A 29 10.81 -0.41 3.70
C GLU A 29 9.93 -0.12 2.49
N ILE A 30 8.62 -0.32 2.63
CA ILE A 30 7.64 -0.02 1.58
C ILE A 30 7.67 1.47 1.22
N LEU A 31 7.75 2.36 2.20
CA LEU A 31 7.85 3.80 1.95
C LEU A 31 9.17 4.20 1.28
N LYS A 32 10.25 3.47 1.56
CA LYS A 32 11.55 3.68 0.93
C LYS A 32 11.59 3.19 -0.52
N GLU A 33 10.91 2.09 -0.81
CA GLU A 33 10.76 1.57 -2.18
C GLU A 33 9.81 2.43 -3.02
N TYR A 34 8.75 2.94 -2.40
CA TYR A 34 7.70 3.70 -3.05
C TYR A 34 7.61 5.10 -2.41
N GLU A 35 8.48 6.03 -2.82
CA GLU A 35 8.48 7.41 -2.34
C GLU A 35 7.14 8.15 -2.56
N VAL A 36 6.33 7.68 -3.51
CA VAL A 36 4.98 8.20 -3.78
C VAL A 36 3.94 7.74 -2.76
N LEU A 37 4.25 6.73 -1.93
CA LEU A 37 3.40 6.29 -0.85
C LEU A 37 3.62 7.16 0.38
N THR A 38 2.54 7.38 1.10
CA THR A 38 2.56 8.05 2.40
C THR A 38 2.22 7.05 3.48
N LYS A 39 2.74 7.28 4.69
CA LYS A 39 2.45 6.48 5.88
C LYS A 39 0.93 6.37 6.11
N ASP A 40 0.22 7.46 5.84
CA ASP A 40 -1.24 7.53 5.90
C ASP A 40 -1.92 6.62 4.86
N GLY A 41 -1.45 6.64 3.61
CA GLY A 41 -1.96 5.76 2.54
C GLY A 41 -1.82 4.26 2.88
N ILE A 42 -0.74 3.88 3.56
CA ILE A 42 -0.54 2.51 4.05
C ILE A 42 -1.47 2.19 5.22
N ASN A 43 -1.63 3.10 6.18
CA ASN A 43 -2.55 2.90 7.30
C ASN A 43 -4.01 2.74 6.85
N VAL A 44 -4.46 3.49 5.84
CA VAL A 44 -5.80 3.33 5.27
C VAL A 44 -5.99 1.94 4.66
N CYS A 45 -4.94 1.33 4.11
CA CYS A 45 -4.99 -0.03 3.59
C CYS A 45 -5.28 -1.08 4.67
N LEU A 46 -4.90 -0.82 5.93
CA LEU A 46 -5.12 -1.73 7.06
C LEU A 46 -6.56 -1.71 7.59
N VAL A 47 -7.30 -0.65 7.30
CA VAL A 47 -8.69 -0.45 7.77
C VAL A 47 -9.72 -0.91 6.72
N TYR A 48 -9.27 -1.22 5.50
CA TYR A 48 -10.10 -1.65 4.38
C TYR A 48 -10.35 -3.16 4.39
#